data_AF-A0A431LWV9-F1
#
_entry.id   AF-A0A431LWV9-F1
#
_cell.length_a   1.000
_cell.length_b   1.000
_cell.length_c   1.000
_cell.angle_alpha   90.00
_cell.angle_beta   90.00
_cell.angle_gamma   90.00
#
_symmetry.space_group_name_H-M   'P 1'
#
loop_
_entity.id
_entity.type
_entity.pdbx_description
1 polymer ?
#
loop_
_entity_poly.entity_id
_entity_poly.type
_entity_poly.pdbx_seq_one_letter_code
_entity_poly.pdbx_strand_id
1 'polypeptide(L)'
;MTIATREHLRAFEAVTTEIILVRNKLAAFGIDSAALVQYNAEAGNIDGAAAAGLVALDRLAAEFTRLMDGFERAVADLMGERPKLGESSVDFFGRIYNMRAGGWFELAKSNSVSLNLDEGVARTASKATRKD
;
A
#
# COMPACT_ATOMS: atom_id res chain seq x y z
N MET A 1 -0.09 -8.58 22.93
CA MET A 1 -1.19 -9.00 22.04
C MET A 1 -1.61 -7.79 21.24
N THR A 2 -1.46 -7.83 19.92
CA THR A 2 -1.83 -6.71 19.03
C THR A 2 -3.29 -6.84 18.64
N ILE A 3 -4.02 -5.73 18.53
CA ILE A 3 -5.42 -5.74 18.09
C ILE A 3 -5.48 -5.12 16.70
N ALA A 4 -5.89 -5.91 15.71
CA ALA A 4 -6.16 -5.45 14.37
C ALA A 4 -7.62 -5.02 14.24
N THR A 5 -7.86 -3.78 13.81
CA THR A 5 -9.19 -3.19 13.69
C THR A 5 -9.66 -3.16 12.23
N ARG A 6 -10.92 -2.75 12.03
CA ARG A 6 -11.45 -2.49 10.68
C ARG A 6 -10.68 -1.38 9.95
N GLU A 7 -10.05 -0.46 10.68
CA GLU A 7 -9.21 0.57 10.08
C GLU A 7 -7.94 -0.03 9.47
N HIS A 8 -7.27 -0.96 10.17
CA HIS A 8 -6.11 -1.65 9.62
C HIS A 8 -6.45 -2.47 8.37
N LEU A 9 -7.63 -3.12 8.36
CA LEU A 9 -8.12 -3.82 7.16
C LEU A 9 -8.31 -2.84 5.99
N ARG A 10 -8.94 -1.69 6.22
CA ARG A 10 -9.12 -0.66 5.19
C ARG A 10 -7.79 -0.09 4.69
N ALA A 11 -6.82 0.12 5.57
CA ALA A 11 -5.49 0.59 5.19
C ALA A 11 -4.78 -0.44 4.28
N PHE A 12 -4.88 -1.73 4.64
CA PHE A 12 -4.37 -2.83 3.83
C PHE A 12 -5.06 -2.93 2.46
N GLU A 13 -6.39 -2.84 2.42
CA GLU A 13 -7.15 -2.84 1.17
C GLU A 13 -6.79 -1.63 0.29
N ALA A 14 -6.65 -0.45 0.88
CA ALA A 14 -6.32 0.78 0.18
C ALA A 14 -4.94 0.69 -0.49
N VAL A 15 -3.90 0.26 0.24
CA VAL A 15 -2.56 0.15 -0.33
C VAL A 15 -2.47 -0.98 -1.36
N THR A 16 -3.14 -2.12 -1.13
CA THR A 16 -3.17 -3.22 -2.10
C THR A 16 -3.88 -2.81 -3.39
N THR A 17 -5.00 -2.09 -3.27
CA THR A 17 -5.70 -1.50 -4.43
C THR A 17 -4.80 -0.52 -5.17
N GLU A 18 -4.06 0.31 -4.44
CA GLU A 18 -3.14 1.27 -5.03
C GLU A 18 -1.99 0.59 -5.80
N ILE A 19 -1.45 -0.50 -5.25
CA ILE A 19 -0.43 -1.33 -5.92
C ILE A 19 -0.99 -1.98 -7.19
N ILE A 20 -2.20 -2.54 -7.16
CA ILE A 20 -2.83 -3.14 -8.35
C ILE A 20 -3.05 -2.08 -9.44
N LEU A 21 -3.44 -0.87 -9.03
CA LEU A 21 -3.69 0.25 -9.94
C LEU A 21 -2.41 1.02 -10.31
N VAL A 22 -1.24 0.63 -9.79
CA VAL A 22 0.03 1.35 -10.03
C VAL A 22 0.31 1.46 -11.53
N ARG A 23 0.00 0.43 -12.32
CA ARG A 23 0.17 0.45 -13.78
C ARG A 23 -0.53 1.65 -14.44
N ASN A 24 -1.74 1.99 -14.00
CA ASN A 24 -2.50 3.11 -14.57
C ASN A 24 -1.88 4.45 -14.18
N LYS A 25 -1.39 4.57 -12.93
CA LYS A 25 -0.66 5.75 -12.46
C LYS A 25 0.67 5.92 -13.21
N LEU A 26 1.42 4.84 -13.41
CA LEU A 26 2.66 4.83 -14.19
C LEU A 26 2.41 5.23 -15.64
N ALA A 27 1.31 4.78 -16.25
CA ALA A 27 0.96 5.16 -17.62
C ALA A 27 0.66 6.67 -17.74
N ALA A 28 -0.14 7.22 -16.82
CA ALA A 28 -0.41 8.67 -16.79
C ALA A 28 0.89 9.47 -16.58
N PHE A 29 1.72 9.04 -15.64
CA PHE A 29 3.02 9.65 -15.38
C PHE A 29 3.97 9.59 -16.58
N GLY A 30 3.97 8.47 -17.30
CA GLY A 30 4.73 8.31 -18.55
C GLY A 30 4.31 9.33 -19.61
N ILE A 31 3.01 9.59 -19.75
CA ILE A 31 2.49 10.61 -20.68
C ILE A 31 2.96 12.01 -20.28
N ASP A 32 2.83 12.38 -19.00
CA ASP A 32 3.23 13.70 -18.50
C ASP A 32 4.74 13.95 -18.65
N SER A 33 5.55 12.94 -18.33
CA SER A 33 7.01 13.02 -18.47
C SER A 33 7.46 13.08 -19.93
N ALA A 34 6.85 12.29 -20.82
CA ALA A 34 7.15 12.34 -22.25
C ALA A 34 6.84 13.72 -22.86
N ALA A 35 5.74 14.35 -22.45
CA ALA A 35 5.39 15.70 -22.89
C ALA A 35 6.44 16.74 -22.45
N LEU A 36 6.93 16.66 -21.21
CA LEU A 36 7.98 17.56 -20.70
C LEU A 36 9.34 17.33 -21.39
N VAL A 37 9.68 16.08 -21.66
CA VAL A 37 10.90 15.71 -22.39
C VAL A 37 10.82 16.25 -23.83
N GLN A 38 9.70 16.02 -24.50
CA GLN A 38 9.47 16.47 -25.88
C GLN A 38 9.51 18.01 -25.98
N TYR A 39 8.84 18.73 -25.07
CA TYR A 39 8.89 20.19 -25.03
C TYR A 39 10.32 20.74 -24.94
N ASN A 40 11.16 20.16 -24.07
CA ASN A 40 12.55 20.59 -23.95
C ASN A 40 13.38 20.22 -25.17
N ALA A 41 13.14 19.03 -25.76
CA ALA A 41 13.83 18.59 -26.97
C ALA A 41 13.51 19.48 -28.18
N GLU A 42 12.23 19.85 -28.37
CA GLU A 42 11.78 20.75 -29.43
C GLU A 42 12.33 22.17 -29.25
N ALA A 43 12.56 22.61 -28.01
CA ALA A 43 13.24 23.87 -27.70
C ALA A 43 14.77 23.80 -27.86
N GLY A 44 15.34 22.65 -28.26
CA GLY A 44 16.79 22.43 -28.35
C GLY A 44 17.49 22.32 -26.98
N ASN A 45 16.74 22.25 -25.89
CA ASN A 45 17.25 22.12 -24.53
C ASN A 45 17.42 20.65 -24.14
N ILE A 46 18.48 20.01 -24.65
CA ILE A 46 18.74 18.58 -24.42
C ILE A 46 19.00 18.27 -22.95
N ASP A 47 19.72 19.14 -22.23
CA ASP A 47 19.96 18.99 -20.79
C ASP A 47 18.65 19.04 -20.00
N GLY A 48 17.74 19.94 -20.37
CA GLY A 48 16.39 20.02 -19.79
C GLY A 48 15.55 18.78 -20.07
N ALA A 49 15.66 18.21 -21.27
CA ALA A 49 14.99 16.96 -21.62
C ALA A 49 15.51 15.78 -20.79
N ALA A 50 16.84 15.67 -20.62
CA ALA A 50 17.46 14.65 -19.79
C ALA A 50 17.08 14.81 -18.30
N ALA A 51 17.10 16.03 -17.79
CA ALA A 51 16.69 16.34 -16.41
C ALA A 51 15.22 15.98 -16.17
N ALA A 52 14.32 16.29 -17.10
CA ALA A 52 12.91 15.92 -17.01
C ALA A 52 12.73 14.38 -16.96
N GLY A 53 13.48 13.64 -17.78
CA GLY A 53 13.46 12.18 -17.77
C GLY A 53 13.99 11.56 -16.47
N LEU A 54 15.06 12.11 -15.89
CA LEU A 54 15.59 11.64 -14.60
C LEU A 54 14.63 11.93 -13.44
N VAL A 55 14.09 13.15 -13.36
CA VAL A 55 13.07 13.50 -12.36
C VAL A 55 11.84 12.59 -12.49
N ALA A 56 11.50 12.21 -13.72
CA ALA A 56 10.44 11.26 -13.96
C ALA A 56 10.75 9.90 -13.30
N LEU A 57 11.92 9.32 -13.61
CA LEU A 57 12.36 8.06 -13.04
C LEU A 57 12.44 8.07 -11.50
N ASP A 58 12.99 9.13 -10.92
CA ASP A 58 13.13 9.27 -9.47
C ASP A 58 11.77 9.30 -8.76
N ARG A 59 10.79 10.00 -9.33
CA ARG A 59 9.42 10.02 -8.78
C ARG A 59 8.76 8.63 -8.85
N LEU A 60 9.00 7.87 -9.92
CA LEU A 60 8.48 6.52 -10.03
C LEU A 60 9.10 5.59 -8.98
N ALA A 61 10.41 5.68 -8.79
CA ALA A 61 11.12 4.91 -7.77
C ALA A 61 10.61 5.26 -6.36
N ALA A 62 10.46 6.55 -6.06
CA ALA A 62 9.95 7.02 -4.77
C ALA A 62 8.52 6.53 -4.50
N GLU A 63 7.63 6.59 -5.49
CA GLU A 63 6.26 6.10 -5.36
C GLU A 63 6.22 4.59 -5.16
N PHE A 64 7.05 3.83 -5.87
CA PHE A 64 7.17 2.39 -5.69
C PHE A 64 7.62 2.05 -4.26
N THR A 65 8.66 2.70 -3.75
CA THR A 65 9.12 2.53 -2.36
C THR A 65 8.02 2.88 -1.37
N ARG A 66 7.31 4.00 -1.55
CA ARG A 66 6.19 4.39 -0.66
C ARG A 66 5.11 3.31 -0.60
N LEU A 67 4.75 2.72 -1.74
CA LEU A 67 3.73 1.67 -1.81
C LEU A 67 4.18 0.40 -1.11
N MET A 68 5.42 -0.03 -1.35
CA MET A 68 5.97 -1.22 -0.70
C MET A 68 6.09 -1.04 0.82
N ASP A 69 6.62 0.10 1.28
CA ASP A 69 6.69 0.44 2.71
C ASP A 69 5.29 0.51 3.35
N GLY A 70 4.32 1.09 2.64
CA GLY A 70 2.93 1.17 3.10
C GLY A 70 2.29 -0.21 3.22
N PHE A 71 2.56 -1.09 2.26
CA PHE A 71 2.08 -2.47 2.27
C PHE A 71 2.70 -3.26 3.42
N GLU A 72 4.01 -3.16 3.63
CA GLU A 72 4.71 -3.83 4.74
C GLU A 72 4.14 -3.41 6.10
N ARG A 73 3.89 -2.11 6.29
CA ARG A 73 3.25 -1.60 7.52
C ARG A 73 1.84 -2.14 7.68
N ALA A 74 1.02 -2.06 6.63
CA ALA A 74 -0.36 -2.54 6.69
C ALA A 74 -0.45 -4.05 7.00
N VAL A 75 0.47 -4.85 6.46
CA VAL A 75 0.58 -6.29 6.78
C VAL A 75 1.04 -6.50 8.22
N ALA A 76 2.02 -5.74 8.70
CA ALA A 76 2.47 -5.82 10.09
C ALA A 76 1.37 -5.43 11.08
N ASP A 77 0.56 -4.42 10.77
CA ASP A 77 -0.52 -3.95 11.63
C ASP A 77 -1.73 -4.90 11.63
N LEU A 78 -2.04 -5.51 10.47
CA LEU A 78 -3.19 -6.41 10.30
C LEU A 78 -2.90 -7.85 10.71
N MET A 79 -1.69 -8.34 10.42
CA MET A 79 -1.31 -9.76 10.54
C MET A 79 -0.05 -9.98 11.39
N GLY A 80 0.64 -8.93 11.84
CA GLY A 80 1.87 -9.06 12.62
C GLY A 80 3.07 -9.57 11.83
N GLU A 81 2.93 -9.73 10.52
CA GLU A 81 3.94 -10.32 9.64
C GLU A 81 4.88 -9.25 9.07
N ARG A 82 6.16 -9.61 8.92
CA ARG A 82 7.19 -8.75 8.31
C ARG A 82 7.99 -9.52 7.25
N PRO A 83 8.69 -8.80 6.35
CA PRO A 83 9.66 -9.44 5.46
C PRO A 83 10.71 -10.22 6.25
N LYS A 84 11.07 -11.40 5.75
CA LYS A 84 12.18 -12.20 6.30
C LYS A 84 13.52 -11.54 5.98
N LEU A 85 14.55 -11.90 6.74
CA LEU A 85 15.91 -11.42 6.45
C LEU A 85 16.31 -11.84 5.03
N GLY A 86 16.60 -10.85 4.17
CA GLY A 86 16.95 -11.06 2.76
C GLY A 86 15.76 -11.21 1.80
N GLU A 87 14.51 -11.13 2.28
CA GLU A 87 13.31 -11.07 1.43
C GLU A 87 13.15 -9.64 0.89
N SER A 88 13.01 -9.51 -0.44
CA SER A 88 12.70 -8.21 -1.04
C SER A 88 11.24 -7.82 -0.77
N SER A 89 10.92 -6.53 -0.76
CA SER A 89 9.53 -6.07 -0.59
C SER A 89 8.59 -6.62 -1.67
N VAL A 90 9.10 -6.89 -2.87
CA VAL A 90 8.33 -7.49 -3.97
C VAL A 90 8.01 -8.95 -3.68
N ASP A 91 9.00 -9.72 -3.20
CA ASP A 91 8.78 -11.13 -2.84
C ASP A 91 7.82 -11.23 -1.65
N PHE A 92 7.97 -10.33 -0.68
CA PHE A 92 7.04 -10.20 0.44
C PHE A 92 5.61 -9.89 -0.03
N PHE A 93 5.45 -8.89 -0.89
CA PHE A 93 4.16 -8.57 -1.51
C PHE A 93 3.58 -9.78 -2.24
N GLY A 94 4.37 -10.43 -3.09
CA GLY A 94 3.94 -11.60 -3.84
C GLY A 94 3.49 -12.74 -2.94
N ARG A 95 4.20 -13.00 -1.84
CA ARG A 95 3.85 -14.04 -0.87
C ARG A 95 2.52 -13.75 -0.18
N ILE A 96 2.32 -12.53 0.31
CA ILE A 96 1.10 -12.14 1.01
C ILE A 96 -0.09 -12.06 0.05
N TYR A 97 0.10 -11.46 -1.12
CA TYR A 97 -0.93 -11.30 -2.14
C TYR A 97 -1.45 -12.64 -2.68
N ASN A 98 -0.56 -13.62 -2.89
CA ASN A 98 -0.94 -14.95 -3.36
C ASN A 98 -1.44 -15.87 -2.23
N MET A 99 -1.41 -15.41 -0.98
CA MET A 99 -1.92 -16.20 0.14
C MET A 99 -3.45 -16.18 0.15
N ARG A 100 -4.06 -17.35 0.35
CA ARG A 100 -5.52 -17.48 0.47
C ARG A 100 -6.01 -16.82 1.76
N ALA A 101 -7.26 -16.37 1.77
CA ALA A 101 -7.88 -15.70 2.93
C ALA A 101 -7.73 -16.49 4.25
N GLY A 102 -7.84 -17.82 4.23
CA GLY A 102 -7.61 -18.65 5.41
C GLY A 102 -6.17 -18.59 5.95
N GLY A 103 -5.18 -18.40 5.07
CA GLY A 103 -3.79 -18.23 5.47
C GLY A 103 -3.53 -16.91 6.18
N TRP A 104 -4.24 -15.83 5.81
CA TRP A 104 -4.11 -14.53 6.49
C TRP A 104 -4.58 -14.62 7.94
N PHE A 105 -5.68 -15.35 8.19
CA PHE A 105 -6.18 -15.57 9.54
C PHE A 105 -5.22 -16.39 10.39
N GLU A 106 -4.67 -17.48 9.85
CA GLU A 106 -3.69 -18.30 10.57
C GLU A 106 -2.41 -17.52 10.87
N LEU A 107 -1.97 -16.65 9.96
CA LEU A 107 -0.81 -15.78 10.16
C LEU A 107 -1.04 -14.74 11.28
N ALA A 108 -2.19 -14.08 11.26
CA ALA A 108 -2.58 -13.16 12.34
C ALA A 108 -2.60 -13.88 13.69
N LYS A 109 -3.19 -15.08 13.74
CA LYS A 109 -3.25 -15.92 14.94
C LYS A 109 -1.86 -16.36 15.41
N SER A 110 -0.99 -16.84 14.53
CA SER A 110 0.37 -17.25 14.89
C SER A 110 1.19 -16.08 15.44
N ASN A 111 0.93 -14.87 14.92
CA ASN A 111 1.59 -13.64 15.36
C ASN A 111 0.88 -12.97 16.55
N SER A 112 -0.07 -13.66 17.21
CA SER A 112 -0.80 -13.15 18.37
C SER A 112 -1.54 -11.82 18.12
N VAL A 113 -2.06 -11.67 16.90
CA VAL A 113 -2.94 -10.56 16.48
C VAL A 113 -4.40 -10.99 16.64
N SER A 114 -5.16 -10.22 17.41
CA SER A 114 -6.60 -10.40 17.58
C SER A 114 -7.36 -9.49 16.61
N LEU A 115 -8.30 -10.05 15.84
CA LEU A 115 -9.14 -9.29 14.92
C LEU A 115 -10.38 -8.76 15.65
N ASN A 116 -10.50 -7.43 15.75
CA ASN A 116 -11.71 -6.75 16.23
C ASN A 116 -12.28 -5.90 15.09
N LEU A 117 -13.11 -6.52 14.26
CA LEU A 117 -13.70 -5.88 13.09
C LEU A 117 -15.11 -5.32 13.37
N ASP A 118 -15.61 -5.41 14.60
CA ASP A 118 -17.03 -5.22 14.98
C ASP A 118 -17.40 -3.82 15.50
N GLU A 119 -16.57 -2.79 15.31
CA GLU A 119 -16.80 -1.43 15.83
C GLU A 119 -18.10 -0.72 15.33
N GLY A 120 -18.93 -1.40 14.54
CA GLY A 120 -20.28 -0.97 14.14
C GLY A 120 -21.45 -1.43 15.01
N VAL A 121 -21.28 -2.39 15.93
CA VAL A 121 -22.41 -2.92 16.73
C VAL A 121 -22.40 -2.44 18.19
N ALA A 122 -21.24 -2.08 18.74
CA ALA A 122 -21.13 -1.69 20.15
C ALA A 122 -21.65 -0.26 20.45
N ARG A 123 -21.73 0.63 19.45
CA ARG A 123 -22.18 2.02 19.68
C ARG A 123 -23.71 2.19 19.77
N THR A 124 -24.49 1.21 19.32
CA THR A 124 -25.96 1.23 19.44
C THR A 124 -26.46 0.57 20.72
N ALA A 125 -25.74 -0.41 21.28
CA ALA A 125 -26.15 -1.08 22.51
C ALA A 125 -25.97 -0.21 23.78
N SER A 126 -25.01 0.73 23.78
CA SER A 126 -24.74 1.58 24.96
C SER A 126 -25.67 2.80 25.09
N LYS A 127 -26.46 3.12 24.05
CA LYS A 127 -27.48 4.20 24.12
C LYS A 127 -28.87 3.70 24.55
N ALA A 128 -29.11 2.39 24.55
CA ALA A 128 -30.41 1.83 24.92
C ALA A 128 -30.58 1.58 26.43
N THR A 129 -29.50 1.60 27.21
CA THR A 129 -29.50 1.32 28.67
C THR A 129 -29.35 2.56 29.56
N ARG A 130 -29.49 3.77 29.00
CA ARG A 130 -29.63 5.02 29.79
C ARG A 130 -31.00 5.65 29.52
N LYS A 131 -32.06 4.98 29.96
CA LYS A 131 -33.37 5.56 30.26
C LYS A 131 -34.09 4.61 31.22
N ASP A 132 -33.61 4.63 32.46
CA ASP A 132 -34.44 4.38 33.63
C ASP A 132 -34.54 5.71 34.38
#